data_AF-A0A7M4AAG4-F1
#
_entry.id   AF-A0A7M4AAG4-F1
#
_cell.length_a   1.000
_cell.length_b   1.000
_cell.length_c   1.000
_cell.angle_alpha   90.00
_cell.angle_beta   90.00
_cell.angle_gamma   90.00
#
_symmetry.space_group_name_H-M   'P 1'
#
loop_
_entity.id
_entity.type
_entity.pdbx_description
1 polymer ?
#
loop_
_entity_poly.entity_id
_entity_poly.type
_entity_poly.pdbx_seq_one_letter_code
_entity_poly.pdbx_strand_id
1 'polypeptide(L)'
;MTTQDAKEKIESLDNLTPLIEAANSSNVQILNSQSIDQLLSLVPTRTDELTAPMKTSQATLPAPDNPSPIGRVIAPISSNEISLAPRPHGLSHYSLHEFPMLAKDVDSEIEVHFDITGNSVTEGKLSDIKSFFNSRLSKIRNLMIEGRSLPRRPVSNAEAYRNRQRDSSSE
;
A
#
# COMPACT_ATOMS: atom_id res chain seq x y z
N MET A 1 -48.56 -4.73 -19.67
CA MET A 1 -47.77 -3.49 -19.77
C MET A 1 -46.59 -3.79 -20.67
N THR A 2 -46.45 -3.00 -21.74
CA THR A 2 -45.84 -3.37 -23.02
C THR A 2 -44.32 -3.21 -23.01
N THR A 3 -43.59 -4.31 -22.81
CA THR A 3 -42.14 -4.37 -23.02
C THR A 3 -41.74 -4.14 -24.49
N GLN A 4 -42.67 -4.36 -25.42
CA GLN A 4 -42.47 -4.13 -26.86
C GLN A 4 -42.36 -2.64 -27.21
N ASP A 5 -43.21 -1.81 -26.60
CA ASP A 5 -43.23 -0.35 -26.80
C ASP A 5 -41.96 0.32 -26.21
N ALA A 6 -41.49 -0.19 -25.06
CA ALA A 6 -40.20 0.22 -24.50
C ALA A 6 -39.02 -0.11 -25.42
N LYS A 7 -39.08 -1.25 -26.13
CA LYS A 7 -38.03 -1.67 -27.07
C LYS A 7 -37.96 -0.74 -28.29
N GLU A 8 -39.10 -0.42 -28.90
CA GLU A 8 -39.17 0.47 -30.06
C GLU A 8 -38.60 1.87 -29.75
N LYS A 9 -38.90 2.41 -28.56
CA LYS A 9 -38.35 3.69 -28.10
C LYS A 9 -36.84 3.68 -27.87
N ILE A 10 -36.27 2.54 -27.46
CA ILE A 10 -34.81 2.40 -27.28
C ILE A 10 -34.13 2.31 -28.65
N GLU A 11 -34.73 1.58 -29.59
CA GLU A 11 -34.19 1.44 -30.95
C GLU A 11 -34.22 2.76 -31.75
N SER A 12 -35.11 3.69 -31.43
CA SER A 12 -35.17 5.01 -32.08
C SER A 12 -34.15 6.04 -31.56
N LEU A 13 -33.42 5.75 -30.47
CA LEU A 13 -32.47 6.69 -29.88
C LEU A 13 -31.08 6.54 -30.50
N ASP A 14 -30.50 7.64 -31.02
CA ASP A 14 -29.16 7.63 -31.60
C ASP A 14 -28.06 7.35 -30.57
N ASN A 15 -28.28 7.71 -29.30
CA ASN A 15 -27.30 7.57 -28.22
C ASN A 15 -27.95 7.08 -26.91
N LEU A 16 -27.51 5.91 -26.44
CA LEU A 16 -28.01 5.27 -25.21
C LEU A 16 -27.23 5.64 -23.95
N THR A 17 -26.06 6.27 -24.10
CA THR A 17 -25.17 6.65 -22.99
C THR A 17 -25.85 7.52 -21.92
N PRO A 18 -26.58 8.60 -22.26
CA PRO A 18 -27.21 9.41 -21.22
C PRO A 18 -28.36 8.69 -20.50
N LEU A 19 -29.05 7.79 -21.21
CA LEU A 19 -30.12 6.97 -20.62
C LEU A 19 -29.56 5.98 -19.60
N ILE A 20 -28.42 5.36 -19.89
CA ILE A 20 -27.73 4.43 -18.98
C ILE A 20 -27.21 5.17 -17.74
N GLU A 21 -26.65 6.36 -17.92
CA GLU A 21 -26.18 7.19 -16.80
C GLU A 21 -27.34 7.57 -15.86
N ALA A 22 -28.45 8.04 -16.43
CA ALA A 22 -29.65 8.38 -15.66
C ALA A 22 -30.29 7.16 -14.97
N ALA A 23 -30.25 5.99 -15.61
CA ALA A 23 -30.77 4.75 -15.00
C ALA A 23 -29.92 4.32 -13.80
N ASN A 24 -28.60 4.43 -13.90
CA ASN A 24 -27.66 4.13 -12.82
C ASN A 24 -27.80 5.10 -11.64
N SER A 25 -28.02 6.39 -11.92
CA SER A 25 -28.24 7.38 -10.87
C SER A 25 -29.60 7.23 -10.18
N SER A 26 -30.61 6.77 -10.92
CA SER A 26 -32.00 6.68 -10.45
C SER A 26 -32.37 5.28 -9.95
N ASN A 27 -31.43 4.33 -9.96
CA ASN A 27 -31.57 2.93 -9.50
C ASN A 27 -32.84 2.24 -10.05
N VAL A 28 -33.14 2.44 -11.34
CA VAL A 28 -34.32 1.87 -12.00
C VAL A 28 -34.01 0.45 -12.48
N GLN A 29 -34.73 -0.54 -11.95
CA GLN A 29 -34.49 -1.96 -12.23
C GLN A 29 -35.35 -2.54 -13.37
N ILE A 30 -36.44 -1.86 -13.75
CA ILE A 30 -37.37 -2.30 -14.81
C ILE A 30 -37.62 -1.14 -15.76
N LEU A 31 -37.40 -1.37 -17.06
CA LEU A 31 -37.59 -0.38 -18.12
C LEU A 31 -38.98 -0.55 -18.76
N ASN A 32 -39.90 0.34 -18.40
CA ASN A 32 -41.21 0.53 -19.03
C ASN A 32 -41.18 1.79 -19.91
N SER A 33 -42.14 1.94 -20.82
CA SER A 33 -42.22 3.13 -21.68
C SER A 33 -42.30 4.43 -20.87
N GLN A 34 -43.02 4.44 -19.76
CA GLN A 34 -43.12 5.59 -18.85
C GLN A 34 -41.82 5.89 -18.08
N SER A 35 -41.06 4.87 -17.68
CA SER A 35 -39.78 5.09 -16.97
C SER A 35 -38.70 5.60 -17.92
N ILE A 36 -38.73 5.20 -19.20
CA ILE A 36 -37.81 5.72 -20.22
C ILE A 36 -38.06 7.22 -20.43
N ASP A 37 -39.31 7.65 -20.57
CA ASP A 37 -39.66 9.06 -20.75
C ASP A 37 -39.23 9.91 -19.54
N GLN A 38 -39.36 9.37 -18.32
CA GLN A 38 -38.87 10.02 -17.10
C GLN A 38 -37.35 10.16 -17.07
N LEU A 39 -36.60 9.11 -17.45
CA LEU A 39 -35.14 9.16 -17.50
C LEU A 39 -34.65 10.13 -18.58
N LEU A 40 -35.30 10.16 -19.74
CA LEU A 40 -34.97 11.12 -20.81
C LEU A 40 -35.25 12.57 -20.39
N SER A 41 -36.28 12.82 -19.57
CA SER A 41 -36.56 14.16 -19.05
C SER A 41 -35.48 14.71 -18.10
N LEU A 42 -34.73 13.81 -17.45
CA LEU A 42 -33.65 14.16 -16.51
C LEU A 42 -32.33 14.40 -17.22
N VAL A 43 -32.21 14.00 -18.49
CA VAL A 43 -31.01 14.18 -19.30
C VAL A 43 -31.05 15.57 -19.94
N PRO A 44 -30.09 16.47 -19.66
CA PRO A 44 -29.97 17.71 -20.41
C PRO A 44 -29.57 17.39 -21.85
N THR A 45 -30.44 17.70 -22.82
CA THR A 45 -30.11 17.66 -24.25
C THR A 45 -29.11 18.76 -24.55
N ARG A 46 -27.82 18.51 -24.33
CA ARG A 46 -26.74 19.40 -24.76
C ARG A 46 -26.52 19.20 -26.25
N THR A 47 -27.40 19.77 -27.07
CA THR A 47 -27.05 20.12 -28.44
C THR A 47 -26.41 21.50 -28.38
N ASP A 48 -25.08 21.56 -28.34
CA ASP A 48 -24.35 22.73 -28.81
C ASP A 48 -22.93 22.31 -29.19
N GLU A 49 -22.63 22.54 -30.46
CA GLU A 49 -21.30 22.58 -31.03
C GLU A 49 -20.44 23.61 -30.27
N LEU A 50 -19.21 23.25 -29.94
CA LEU A 50 -17.99 24.08 -30.06
C LEU A 50 -16.80 23.27 -29.51
N THR A 51 -15.98 22.86 -30.46
CA THR A 51 -14.59 22.41 -30.36
C THR A 51 -13.80 23.03 -29.21
N ALA A 52 -13.58 22.25 -28.15
CA ALA A 52 -12.33 22.28 -27.41
C ALA A 52 -11.59 20.99 -27.72
N PRO A 53 -10.32 21.00 -28.18
CA PRO A 53 -9.56 19.77 -28.25
C PRO A 53 -9.37 19.31 -26.81
N MET A 54 -10.14 18.31 -26.39
CA MET A 54 -9.79 17.47 -25.26
C MET A 54 -8.40 16.96 -25.57
N LYS A 55 -7.40 17.46 -24.83
CA LYS A 55 -6.03 16.95 -24.91
C LYS A 55 -6.12 15.47 -24.53
N THR A 56 -6.14 14.59 -25.52
CA THR A 56 -5.90 13.18 -25.30
C THR A 56 -4.53 13.10 -24.67
N SER A 57 -4.42 12.47 -23.50
CA SER A 57 -3.20 12.43 -22.68
C SER A 57 -2.03 11.65 -23.30
N GLN A 58 -2.02 11.49 -24.62
CA GLN A 58 -0.99 10.79 -25.37
C GLN A 58 -0.23 11.80 -26.23
N ALA A 59 0.58 12.63 -25.58
CA ALA A 59 1.60 13.43 -26.23
C ALA A 59 2.88 12.60 -26.36
N THR A 60 3.28 12.27 -27.59
CA THR A 60 4.53 11.53 -27.88
C THR A 60 5.73 12.48 -28.07
N LEU A 61 5.49 13.79 -28.16
CA LEU A 61 6.50 14.83 -28.39
C LEU A 61 6.40 15.92 -27.29
N PRO A 62 7.52 16.52 -26.86
CA PRO A 62 7.52 17.60 -25.88
C PRO A 62 6.77 18.83 -26.41
N ALA A 63 5.98 19.47 -25.56
CA ALA A 63 5.28 20.70 -25.89
C ALA A 63 6.29 21.87 -25.99
N PRO A 64 6.06 22.87 -26.85
CA PRO A 64 6.97 24.01 -27.01
C PRO A 64 7.18 24.79 -25.70
N ASP A 65 6.20 24.77 -24.79
CA ASP A 65 6.26 25.46 -23.50
C ASP A 65 6.87 24.60 -22.37
N ASN A 66 7.19 23.33 -22.63
CA ASN A 66 7.81 22.44 -21.66
C ASN A 66 8.77 21.45 -22.35
N PRO A 67 10.09 21.76 -22.41
CA PRO A 67 11.08 20.93 -23.08
C PRO A 67 11.43 19.64 -22.31
N SER A 68 10.72 19.34 -21.22
CA SER A 68 10.99 18.15 -20.41
C SER A 68 10.70 16.88 -21.21
N PRO A 69 11.65 15.92 -21.26
CA PRO A 69 11.47 14.70 -22.02
C PRO A 69 10.33 13.85 -21.45
N ILE A 70 9.37 13.49 -22.30
CA ILE A 70 8.15 12.73 -21.95
C ILE A 70 8.38 11.21 -21.93
N GLY A 71 9.60 10.76 -22.26
CA GLY A 71 9.98 9.36 -22.41
C GLY A 71 11.08 8.90 -21.47
N ARG A 72 11.59 7.68 -21.71
CA ARG A 72 12.68 7.08 -20.93
C ARG A 72 13.97 7.88 -21.13
N VAL A 73 14.45 8.51 -20.07
CA VAL A 73 15.77 9.17 -20.05
C VAL A 73 16.83 8.10 -19.80
N ILE A 74 17.72 7.88 -20.77
CA ILE A 74 18.89 7.02 -20.59
C ILE A 74 19.90 7.78 -19.73
N ALA A 75 20.45 7.13 -18.71
CA ALA A 75 21.50 7.73 -17.89
C ALA A 75 22.73 8.08 -18.76
N PRO A 76 23.45 9.18 -18.45
CA PRO A 76 24.68 9.52 -19.14
C PRO A 76 25.67 8.35 -19.12
N ILE A 77 26.34 8.11 -20.26
CA ILE A 77 27.30 7.00 -20.41
C ILE A 77 28.60 7.30 -19.63
N SER A 78 28.87 8.57 -19.31
CA SER A 78 30.02 8.97 -18.52
C SER A 78 29.79 8.68 -17.04
N SER A 79 30.74 7.98 -16.41
CA SER A 79 30.79 7.87 -14.95
C SER A 79 30.82 9.27 -14.33
N ASN A 80 29.94 9.52 -13.36
CA ASN A 80 29.91 10.78 -12.64
C ASN A 80 31.27 11.01 -11.96
N GLU A 81 31.82 12.23 -12.01
CA GLU A 81 33.05 12.54 -11.26
C GLU A 81 32.76 12.36 -9.77
N ILE A 82 33.54 11.48 -9.13
CA ILE A 82 33.41 11.21 -7.70
C ILE A 82 33.92 12.46 -6.96
N SER A 83 33.01 13.34 -6.56
CA SER A 83 33.33 14.44 -5.66
C SER A 83 33.36 13.94 -4.22
N LEU A 84 34.34 14.41 -3.47
CA LEU A 84 34.40 14.12 -2.04
C LEU A 84 33.19 14.77 -1.37
N ALA A 85 32.51 14.02 -0.49
CA ALA A 85 31.39 14.54 0.27
C ALA A 85 31.79 15.86 0.98
N PRO A 86 30.95 16.91 0.93
CA PRO A 86 31.22 18.16 1.64
C PRO A 86 31.43 17.86 3.11
N ARG A 87 32.61 18.16 3.64
CA ARG A 87 32.89 17.92 5.06
C ARG A 87 32.01 18.86 5.90
N PRO A 88 31.35 18.35 6.94
CA PRO A 88 30.62 19.20 7.84
C PRO A 88 31.67 20.09 8.51
N HIS A 89 31.55 21.40 8.30
CA HIS A 89 32.32 22.47 8.94
C HIS A 89 33.68 22.82 8.27
N GLY A 90 33.65 23.83 7.39
CA GLY A 90 34.83 24.58 6.93
C GLY A 90 35.40 25.54 7.97
N LEU A 91 35.41 25.15 9.25
CA LEU A 91 35.90 25.97 10.36
C LEU A 91 37.41 25.76 10.54
N SER A 92 38.11 26.83 10.93
CA SER A 92 39.58 26.87 11.16
C SER A 92 40.09 25.90 12.24
N HIS A 93 39.19 25.31 13.03
CA HIS A 93 39.52 24.40 14.14
C HIS A 93 39.34 22.92 13.80
N TYR A 94 39.03 22.57 12.54
CA TYR A 94 38.89 21.18 12.14
C TYR A 94 40.27 20.52 11.98
N SER A 95 40.70 19.76 13.00
CA SER A 95 41.96 19.00 12.97
C SER A 95 41.75 17.60 12.39
N LEU A 96 42.41 17.30 11.26
CA LEU A 96 42.34 15.96 10.63
C LEU A 96 42.89 14.84 11.52
N HIS A 97 43.71 15.18 12.51
CA HIS A 97 44.29 14.21 13.44
C HIS A 97 43.24 13.67 14.43
N GLU A 98 42.16 14.43 14.67
CA GLU A 98 41.07 14.03 15.58
C GLU A 98 40.06 13.10 14.90
N PHE A 99 40.09 13.00 13.56
CA PHE A 99 39.17 12.19 12.77
C PHE A 99 39.94 11.21 11.87
N PRO A 100 40.46 10.10 12.43
CA PRO A 100 41.22 9.13 11.67
C PRO A 100 40.36 8.53 10.55
N MET A 101 40.67 8.87 9.29
CA MET A 101 40.06 8.32 8.08
C MET A 101 40.58 6.92 7.72
N LEU A 102 41.15 6.20 8.70
CA LEU A 102 41.70 4.88 8.50
C LEU A 102 40.55 3.86 8.44
N ALA A 103 40.24 3.39 7.23
CA ALA A 103 39.39 2.22 7.06
C ALA A 103 40.15 1.01 7.62
N LYS A 104 39.62 0.41 8.69
CA LYS A 104 40.07 -0.88 9.22
C LYS A 104 39.09 -1.94 8.75
N ASP A 105 39.58 -3.13 8.44
CA ASP A 105 38.72 -4.27 8.18
C ASP A 105 37.87 -4.53 9.44
N VAL A 106 36.56 -4.45 9.26
CA VAL A 106 35.58 -4.80 10.28
C VAL A 106 35.16 -6.23 10.03
N ASP A 107 35.15 -7.03 11.09
CA ASP A 107 34.70 -8.42 11.01
C ASP A 107 33.26 -8.46 10.48
N SER A 108 33.06 -9.13 9.35
CA SER A 108 31.78 -9.16 8.63
C SER A 108 30.91 -10.32 9.10
N GLU A 109 30.94 -10.64 10.40
CA GLU A 109 30.08 -11.67 10.96
C GLU A 109 28.67 -11.08 11.13
N ILE A 110 27.83 -11.32 10.12
CA ILE A 110 26.44 -10.88 10.11
C ILE A 110 25.59 -12.01 10.69
N GLU A 111 25.10 -11.82 11.92
CA GLU A 111 24.06 -12.69 12.49
C GLU A 111 22.69 -12.25 11.97
N VAL A 112 22.14 -13.01 11.02
CA VAL A 112 20.84 -12.69 10.43
C VAL A 112 19.72 -13.31 11.28
N HIS A 113 19.05 -12.49 12.09
CA HIS A 113 17.83 -12.89 12.79
C HIS A 113 16.63 -12.84 11.84
N PHE A 114 16.29 -13.97 11.21
CA PHE A 114 15.04 -14.12 10.46
C PHE A 114 13.86 -14.43 11.38
N ASP A 115 13.39 -13.46 12.17
CA ASP A 115 12.08 -13.60 12.82
C ASP A 115 10.91 -13.44 11.82
N ILE A 116 11.21 -13.21 10.53
CA ILE A 116 10.28 -13.33 9.41
C ILE A 116 10.70 -14.56 8.62
N THR A 117 10.21 -15.74 9.01
CA THR A 117 10.22 -16.91 8.12
C THR A 117 9.62 -16.46 6.79
N GLY A 118 10.38 -16.49 5.69
CA GLY A 118 10.01 -15.96 4.37
C GLY A 118 8.76 -16.57 3.70
N ASN A 119 7.95 -17.31 4.45
CA ASN A 119 6.65 -17.86 4.08
C ASN A 119 5.48 -16.99 4.56
N SER A 120 5.73 -15.78 5.07
CA SER A 120 4.67 -14.86 5.50
C SER A 120 3.89 -14.36 4.27
N VAL A 121 2.72 -14.94 4.01
CA VAL A 121 1.82 -14.54 2.91
C VAL A 121 0.96 -13.35 3.38
N THR A 122 0.76 -12.34 2.52
CA THR A 122 -0.02 -11.12 2.83
C THR A 122 -1.52 -11.37 3.00
N GLU A 123 -2.01 -12.56 2.68
CA GLU A 123 -3.44 -12.92 2.74
C GLU A 123 -3.90 -13.40 4.13
N GLY A 124 -2.98 -13.57 5.09
CA GLY A 124 -3.25 -13.79 6.52
C GLY A 124 -4.40 -14.74 6.82
N LYS A 125 -4.23 -16.07 6.62
CA LYS A 125 -5.27 -17.05 6.92
C LYS A 125 -5.42 -17.26 8.42
N LEU A 126 -6.60 -17.71 8.86
CA LEU A 126 -6.84 -18.08 10.26
C LEU A 126 -5.88 -19.18 10.75
N SER A 127 -5.47 -20.10 9.85
CA SER A 127 -4.44 -21.11 10.13
C SER A 127 -3.10 -20.47 10.49
N ASP A 128 -2.73 -19.40 9.80
CA ASP A 128 -1.45 -18.72 9.95
C ASP A 128 -1.43 -17.94 11.27
N ILE A 129 -2.55 -17.29 11.61
CA ILE A 129 -2.76 -16.63 12.90
C ILE A 129 -2.62 -17.62 14.07
N LYS A 130 -3.30 -18.78 13.99
CA LYS A 130 -3.19 -19.82 15.02
C LYS A 130 -1.76 -20.36 15.14
N SER A 131 -1.10 -20.59 14.00
CA SER A 131 0.28 -21.09 13.95
C SER A 131 1.26 -20.10 14.57
N PHE A 132 1.10 -18.81 14.27
CA PHE A 132 1.87 -17.72 14.86
C PHE A 132 1.72 -17.67 16.38
N PHE A 133 0.49 -17.70 16.90
CA PHE A 133 0.26 -17.69 18.34
C PHE A 133 0.83 -18.92 19.03
N ASN A 134 0.66 -20.11 18.46
CA ASN A 134 1.22 -21.35 19.02
C ASN A 134 2.75 -21.35 19.02
N SER A 135 3.38 -20.90 17.93
CA SER A 135 4.83 -20.76 17.82
C SER A 135 5.37 -19.77 18.86
N ARG A 136 4.75 -18.59 18.95
CA ARG A 136 5.13 -17.55 19.91
C ARG A 136 4.97 -18.02 21.36
N LEU A 137 3.86 -18.68 21.70
CA LEU A 137 3.63 -19.26 23.04
C LEU A 137 4.68 -20.32 23.38
N SER A 138 5.09 -21.14 22.41
CA SER A 138 6.13 -22.15 22.59
C SER A 138 7.50 -21.51 22.84
N LYS A 139 7.85 -20.45 22.09
CA LYS A 139 9.09 -19.68 22.28
C LYS A 139 9.15 -19.04 23.68
N ILE A 140 8.06 -18.40 24.11
CA ILE A 140 7.94 -17.84 25.46
C ILE A 140 8.09 -18.93 26.53
N ARG A 141 7.41 -20.08 26.35
CA ARG A 141 7.52 -21.21 27.28
C ARG A 141 8.96 -21.69 27.42
N ASN A 142 9.68 -21.85 26.32
CA ASN A 142 11.07 -22.31 26.33
C ASN A 142 11.96 -21.30 27.08
N LEU A 143 11.80 -20.01 26.79
CA LEU A 143 12.52 -18.95 27.50
C LEU A 143 12.23 -18.94 29.01
N MET A 144 10.98 -19.19 29.42
CA MET A 144 10.64 -19.30 30.85
C MET A 144 11.30 -20.51 31.53
N ILE A 145 11.42 -21.63 30.81
CA ILE A 145 12.08 -22.85 31.31
C ILE A 145 13.60 -22.63 31.41
N GLU A 146 14.23 -22.09 30.37
CA GLU A 146 15.66 -21.81 30.31
C GLU A 146 16.08 -20.74 31.31
N GLY A 147 15.34 -19.63 31.34
CA GLY A 147 15.55 -18.50 32.25
C GLY A 147 15.16 -18.77 33.70
N ARG A 148 14.64 -19.97 34.01
CA ARG A 148 14.22 -20.38 35.37
C ARG A 148 13.27 -19.39 36.04
N SER A 149 12.42 -18.72 35.28
CA SER A 149 11.46 -17.73 35.79
C SER A 149 10.26 -18.36 36.51
N LEU A 150 10.15 -19.69 36.48
CA LEU A 150 9.09 -20.44 37.15
C LEU A 150 9.65 -21.25 38.34
N PRO A 151 8.85 -21.43 39.41
CA PRO A 151 9.22 -22.27 40.54
C PRO A 151 9.57 -23.70 40.11
N ARG A 152 10.66 -24.25 40.66
CA ARG A 152 11.13 -25.62 40.36
C ARG A 152 10.23 -26.73 40.94
N ARG A 153 9.29 -26.37 41.82
CA ARG A 153 8.34 -27.31 42.42
C ARG A 153 7.02 -27.24 41.66
N PRO A 154 6.36 -28.37 41.38
CA PRO A 154 5.02 -28.33 40.82
C PRO A 154 4.09 -27.58 41.79
N VAL A 155 3.46 -26.53 41.29
CA VAL A 155 2.48 -25.70 42.01
C VAL A 155 1.16 -25.71 41.26
N SER A 156 0.05 -25.62 41.99
CA SER A 156 -1.27 -25.52 41.37
C SER A 156 -1.44 -24.16 40.67
N ASN A 157 -2.19 -24.13 39.57
CA ASN A 157 -2.48 -22.89 38.83
C ASN A 157 -3.09 -21.80 39.73
N ALA A 158 -3.96 -22.20 40.67
CA ALA A 158 -4.58 -21.26 41.60
C ALA A 158 -3.56 -20.64 42.58
N GLU A 159 -2.55 -21.40 42.97
CA GLU A 159 -1.49 -20.96 43.87
C GLU A 159 -0.50 -20.04 43.15
N ALA A 160 -0.06 -20.43 41.95
CA ALA A 160 0.78 -19.59 41.10
C ALA A 160 0.12 -18.24 40.79
N TYR A 161 -1.18 -18.22 40.49
CA TYR A 161 -1.90 -16.97 40.21
C TYR A 161 -1.96 -16.05 41.42
N ARG A 162 -2.16 -16.60 42.62
CA ARG A 162 -2.16 -15.83 43.88
C ARG A 162 -0.77 -15.23 44.17
N ASN A 163 0.28 -15.97 43.86
CA ASN A 163 1.67 -15.57 44.14
C ASN A 163 2.35 -14.83 42.99
N ARG A 164 1.63 -14.52 41.89
CA ARG A 164 2.20 -13.92 40.66
C ARG A 164 3.12 -12.71 40.89
N GLN A 165 2.80 -11.86 41.86
CA GLN A 165 3.57 -10.64 42.17
C GLN A 165 4.93 -10.96 42.80
N ARG A 166 5.02 -12.06 43.54
CA ARG A 166 6.27 -12.54 44.16
C ARG A 166 7.17 -13.18 43.12
N ASP A 167 6.58 -13.97 42.22
CA ASP A 167 7.33 -14.65 41.16
C ASP A 167 7.77 -13.67 40.05
N SER A 168 7.07 -12.54 39.87
CA SER A 168 7.40 -11.53 38.86
C SER A 168 8.39 -10.45 39.33
N SER A 169 8.81 -10.44 40.61
CA SER A 169 9.65 -9.38 41.20
C SER A 169 11.08 -9.82 41.52
N SER A 170 11.45 -11.05 41.17
CA SER A 170 12.82 -11.55 41.31
C SER A 170 13.64 -11.21 40.07
N GLU A 171 14.32 -10.06 40.08
CA GLU A 171 15.57 -9.85 39.31
C GLU A 171 16.76 -10.42 40.10
#